data_AF-G9L2W0-F1
#
_entry.id   AF-G9L2W0-F1
#
_cell.length_a   1.000
_cell.length_b   1.000
_cell.length_c   1.000
_cell.angle_alpha   90.00
_cell.angle_beta   90.00
_cell.angle_gamma   90.00
#
_symmetry.space_group_name_H-M   'P 1'
#
loop_
_entity.id
_entity.type
_entity.pdbx_description
1 polymer ?
#
loop_
_entity_poly.entity_id
_entity_poly.type
_entity_poly.pdbx_seq_one_letter_code
_entity_poly.pdbx_strand_id
1 'polypeptide(L)'
;RCLTADGLYLYTTNSVGRGVSKLGSGLHGTLRGFVYCRNEELEPGWVAFGSGILLHRPVSFDNKPHSLFQVIDQNTLQVCQMVPMPANHLPVGSTMSTVHLSSDGTYFYWIWSPASLNEKTPKGHSVFMDIFELVVENGVFVANPLQERTILMRKEGESAKSINEMLLSRLSRYRASPSATLAALTGST
;
A
#
# COMPACT_ATOMS: atom_id res chain seq x y z
N ARG A 1 -4.95 7.50 -3.94
CA ARG A 1 -4.11 7.83 -2.76
C ARG A 1 -3.69 6.53 -2.10
N CYS A 2 -2.39 6.35 -1.84
CA CYS A 2 -1.83 5.17 -1.18
C CYS A 2 -0.82 5.61 -0.11
N LEU A 3 -0.69 4.83 0.97
CA LEU A 3 0.18 5.08 2.11
C LEU A 3 0.80 3.76 2.56
N THR A 4 2.10 3.75 2.83
CA THR A 4 2.82 2.64 3.48
C THR A 4 3.89 3.20 4.42
N ALA A 5 4.51 2.38 5.26
CA ALA A 5 5.59 2.78 6.16
C ALA A 5 6.63 1.67 6.32
N ASP A 6 7.87 2.05 6.60
CA ASP A 6 8.98 1.13 6.91
C ASP A 6 9.32 1.08 8.41
N GLY A 7 8.54 1.76 9.24
CA GLY A 7 8.78 1.93 10.68
C GLY A 7 9.57 3.19 11.05
N LEU A 8 10.34 3.78 10.12
CA LEU A 8 11.08 5.04 10.31
C LEU A 8 10.45 6.20 9.55
N TYR A 9 9.96 5.92 8.34
CA TYR A 9 9.40 6.85 7.38
C TYR A 9 8.01 6.39 6.93
N LEU A 10 7.18 7.38 6.58
CA LEU A 10 5.92 7.18 5.89
C LEU A 10 6.11 7.51 4.41
N TYR A 11 5.59 6.65 3.55
CA TYR A 11 5.58 6.83 2.10
C TYR A 11 4.16 7.09 1.65
N THR A 12 3.90 8.24 1.05
CA THR A 12 2.56 8.60 0.57
C THR A 12 2.61 9.07 -0.87
N THR A 13 1.63 8.65 -1.66
CA THR A 13 1.34 9.26 -2.97
C THR A 13 0.56 10.55 -2.77
N ASN A 14 0.41 11.36 -3.83
CA ASN A 14 -0.48 12.51 -3.81
C ASN A 14 -1.98 12.10 -3.86
N SER A 15 -2.88 13.10 -3.94
CA SER A 15 -4.34 12.91 -3.95
C SER A 15 -4.83 11.99 -5.07
N VAL A 16 -4.20 12.05 -6.25
CA VAL A 16 -4.56 11.24 -7.43
C VAL A 16 -3.77 9.93 -7.53
N GLY A 17 -2.95 9.60 -6.52
CA GLY A 17 -2.16 8.36 -6.52
C GLY A 17 -0.82 8.46 -7.27
N ARG A 18 -0.44 9.65 -7.75
CA ARG A 18 0.81 9.90 -8.50
C ARG A 18 1.93 10.32 -7.55
N GLY A 19 3.17 10.01 -7.95
CA GLY A 19 4.37 10.36 -7.20
C GLY A 19 4.46 9.64 -5.86
N VAL A 20 5.58 9.82 -5.16
CA VAL A 20 5.77 9.32 -3.79
C VAL A 20 6.60 10.31 -2.98
N SER A 21 6.22 10.52 -1.73
CA SER A 21 6.93 11.34 -0.75
C SER A 21 7.35 10.50 0.45
N LYS A 22 8.61 10.62 0.86
CA LYS A 22 9.16 10.05 2.09
C LYS A 22 9.10 11.09 3.20
N LEU A 23 8.30 10.80 4.23
CA LEU A 23 8.02 11.67 5.36
C LEU A 23 8.61 11.08 6.64
N GLY A 24 9.20 11.90 7.50
CA GLY A 24 9.67 11.44 8.81
C GLY A 24 8.52 11.09 9.74
N SER A 25 8.62 9.96 10.44
CA SER A 25 7.62 9.52 11.42
C SER A 25 7.67 10.32 12.73
N GLY A 26 8.82 10.92 13.06
CA GLY A 26 9.09 11.46 14.40
C GLY A 26 9.73 10.45 15.34
N LEU A 27 9.98 9.22 14.87
CA LEU A 27 10.69 8.17 15.60
C LEU A 27 12.12 8.05 15.08
N HIS A 28 12.99 7.44 15.89
CA HIS A 28 14.36 7.10 15.51
C HIS A 28 15.19 8.27 14.96
N GLY A 29 14.97 9.48 15.49
CA GLY A 29 15.69 10.69 15.07
C GLY A 29 15.16 11.37 13.80
N THR A 30 14.08 10.87 13.21
CA THR A 30 13.42 11.54 12.08
C THR A 30 12.58 12.73 12.56
N LEU A 31 12.51 13.80 11.77
CA LEU A 31 11.66 14.96 12.04
C LEU A 31 10.22 14.63 11.61
N ARG A 32 9.29 14.66 12.57
CA ARG A 32 7.88 14.34 12.31
C ARG A 32 7.30 15.22 11.22
N GLY A 33 6.77 14.60 10.17
CA GLY A 33 6.10 15.29 9.06
C GLY A 33 7.04 16.00 8.09
N PHE A 34 8.35 16.00 8.34
CA PHE A 34 9.32 16.59 7.42
C PHE A 34 9.45 15.73 6.16
N VAL A 35 9.49 16.37 4.99
CA VAL A 35 9.66 15.70 3.69
C VAL A 35 11.16 15.52 3.43
N TYR A 36 11.64 14.29 3.47
CA TYR A 36 13.05 13.97 3.23
C TYR A 36 13.37 13.83 1.74
N CYS A 37 12.44 13.28 0.97
CA CYS A 37 12.61 13.05 -0.45
C CYS A 37 11.23 12.98 -1.12
N ARG A 38 11.18 13.32 -2.41
CA ARG A 38 9.97 13.17 -3.24
C ARG A 38 10.38 12.79 -4.66
N ASN A 39 9.61 11.91 -5.28
CA ASN A 39 9.63 11.66 -6.71
C ASN A 39 8.21 11.94 -7.27
N GLU A 40 8.08 12.90 -8.16
CA GLU A 40 6.79 13.28 -8.79
C GLU A 40 6.53 12.56 -10.11
N GLU A 41 7.54 11.86 -10.63
CA GLU A 41 7.51 11.22 -11.94
C GLU A 41 6.81 9.86 -11.92
N LEU A 42 6.72 9.21 -10.75
CA LEU A 42 5.98 7.94 -10.63
C LEU A 42 4.53 8.11 -11.07
N GLU A 43 4.11 7.23 -11.97
CA GLU A 43 2.73 7.16 -12.47
C GLU A 43 1.73 6.93 -11.32
N PRO A 44 0.42 7.22 -11.54
CA PRO A 44 -0.61 6.84 -10.60
C PRO A 44 -0.57 5.34 -10.29
N GLY A 45 -0.61 4.98 -9.01
CA GLY A 45 -0.52 3.59 -8.58
C GLY A 45 -0.65 3.35 -7.09
N TRP A 46 -0.22 2.16 -6.68
CA TRP A 46 -0.16 1.72 -5.29
C TRP A 46 1.28 1.50 -4.85
N VAL A 47 1.56 1.78 -3.59
CA VAL A 47 2.85 1.54 -2.96
C VAL A 47 2.67 0.61 -1.77
N ALA A 48 3.60 -0.31 -1.57
CA ALA A 48 3.63 -1.19 -0.42
C ALA A 48 5.07 -1.40 0.04
N PHE A 49 5.26 -1.51 1.35
CA PHE A 49 6.56 -1.81 1.95
C PHE A 49 6.50 -3.18 2.63
N GLY A 50 7.48 -4.03 2.35
CA GLY A 50 7.57 -5.37 2.91
C GLY A 50 8.96 -5.95 2.69
N SER A 51 9.43 -6.77 3.62
CA SER A 51 10.76 -7.39 3.57
C SER A 51 11.90 -6.40 3.32
N GLY A 52 11.80 -5.19 3.88
CA GLY A 52 12.79 -4.12 3.69
C GLY A 52 12.76 -3.45 2.32
N ILE A 53 11.76 -3.74 1.48
CA ILE A 53 11.68 -3.30 0.09
C ILE A 53 10.43 -2.45 -0.13
N LEU A 54 10.60 -1.34 -0.86
CA LEU A 54 9.48 -0.49 -1.28
C LEU A 54 9.08 -0.85 -2.70
N LEU A 55 7.85 -1.30 -2.87
CA LEU A 55 7.27 -1.62 -4.16
C LEU A 55 6.29 -0.54 -4.61
N HIS A 56 6.24 -0.36 -5.92
CA HIS A 56 5.23 0.43 -6.61
C HIS A 56 4.58 -0.43 -7.70
N ARG A 57 3.25 -0.39 -7.81
CA ARG A 57 2.52 -0.92 -8.95
C ARG A 57 1.77 0.22 -9.62
N PRO A 58 2.20 0.69 -10.80
CA PRO A 58 1.45 1.69 -11.56
C PRO A 58 0.20 1.07 -12.17
N VAL A 59 -0.85 1.89 -12.33
CA VAL A 59 -2.10 1.49 -13.01
C VAL A 59 -1.82 1.03 -14.44
N SER A 60 -0.79 1.57 -15.11
CA SER A 60 -0.43 1.16 -16.48
C SER A 60 -0.04 -0.31 -16.60
N PHE A 61 0.32 -0.99 -15.50
CA PHE A 61 0.64 -2.42 -15.52
C PHE A 61 -0.58 -3.31 -15.65
N ASP A 62 -1.79 -2.78 -15.44
CA ASP A 62 -3.01 -3.50 -15.73
C ASP A 62 -3.16 -3.80 -17.23
N ASN A 63 -2.51 -2.99 -18.09
CA ASN A 63 -2.43 -3.19 -19.54
C ASN A 63 -1.10 -3.83 -20.01
N LYS A 64 -0.18 -4.16 -19.08
CA LYS A 64 1.13 -4.76 -19.39
C LYS A 64 1.29 -6.09 -18.65
N PRO A 65 0.80 -7.21 -19.22
CA PRO A 65 0.70 -8.48 -18.49
C PRO A 65 2.05 -9.09 -18.07
N HIS A 66 3.16 -8.61 -18.62
CA HIS A 66 4.51 -9.07 -18.29
C HIS A 66 5.14 -8.36 -17.09
N SER A 67 4.54 -7.27 -16.58
CA SER A 67 5.11 -6.46 -15.50
C SER A 67 4.23 -6.51 -14.26
N LEU A 68 4.81 -6.93 -13.14
CA LEU A 68 4.09 -7.05 -11.88
C LEU A 68 4.33 -5.84 -10.96
N PHE A 69 5.59 -5.55 -10.62
CA PHE A 69 5.95 -4.46 -9.70
C PHE A 69 7.15 -3.66 -10.19
N GLN A 70 7.34 -2.49 -9.61
CA GLN A 70 8.55 -1.69 -9.65
C GLN A 70 9.17 -1.69 -8.27
N VAL A 71 10.45 -2.01 -8.17
CA VAL A 71 11.23 -1.81 -6.96
C VAL A 71 11.67 -0.35 -6.92
N ILE A 72 11.44 0.31 -5.79
CA ILE A 72 11.80 1.69 -5.56
C ILE A 72 12.95 1.75 -4.57
N ASP A 73 14.03 2.42 -4.94
CA ASP A 73 15.12 2.72 -4.01
C ASP A 73 14.63 3.72 -2.95
N GLN A 74 14.76 3.37 -1.67
CA GLN A 74 14.17 4.15 -0.56
C GLN A 74 14.92 5.44 -0.24
N ASN A 75 16.12 5.63 -0.78
CA ASN A 75 16.94 6.81 -0.55
C ASN A 75 16.68 7.88 -1.60
N THR A 76 16.55 7.45 -2.86
CA THR A 76 16.36 8.31 -4.03
C THR A 76 14.92 8.39 -4.51
N LEU A 77 14.07 7.45 -4.08
CA LEU A 77 12.70 7.24 -4.55
C LEU A 77 12.59 6.98 -6.07
N GLN A 78 13.68 6.55 -6.69
CA GLN A 78 13.71 6.18 -8.11
C GLN A 78 13.41 4.71 -8.32
N VAL A 79 12.85 4.38 -9.49
CA VAL A 79 12.66 2.99 -9.92
C VAL A 79 14.03 2.37 -10.16
N CYS A 80 14.39 1.36 -9.38
CA CYS A 80 15.66 0.64 -9.56
C CYS A 80 15.49 -0.63 -10.40
N GLN A 81 14.31 -1.27 -10.36
CA GLN A 81 14.06 -2.49 -11.11
C GLN A 81 12.59 -2.70 -11.43
N MET A 82 12.34 -3.36 -12.56
CA MET A 82 11.05 -3.91 -12.95
C MET A 82 10.98 -5.38 -12.56
N VAL A 83 10.00 -5.77 -11.76
CA VAL A 83 9.73 -7.17 -11.39
C VAL A 83 8.73 -7.76 -12.40
N PRO A 84 9.11 -8.82 -13.14
CA PRO A 84 8.23 -9.42 -14.12
C PRO A 84 7.08 -10.17 -13.47
N MET A 85 5.99 -10.36 -14.22
CA MET A 85 4.94 -11.29 -13.85
C MET A 85 5.49 -12.72 -13.84
N PRO A 86 5.22 -13.54 -12.80
CA PRO A 86 5.63 -14.93 -12.77
C PRO A 86 5.06 -15.71 -13.96
N ALA A 87 5.82 -16.67 -14.47
CA ALA A 87 5.43 -17.44 -15.66
C ALA A 87 4.11 -18.18 -15.42
N ASN A 88 3.21 -18.14 -16.40
CA ASN A 88 1.89 -18.77 -16.37
C ASN A 88 0.96 -18.31 -15.21
N HIS A 89 1.28 -17.20 -14.52
CA HIS A 89 0.45 -16.69 -13.42
C HIS A 89 -0.94 -16.22 -13.87
N LEU A 90 -1.04 -15.72 -15.11
CA LEU A 90 -2.29 -15.29 -15.73
C LEU A 90 -2.42 -15.89 -17.13
N PRO A 91 -3.63 -16.33 -17.54
CA PRO A 91 -3.90 -16.68 -18.93
C PRO A 91 -3.60 -15.53 -19.88
N VAL A 92 -3.01 -15.84 -21.04
CA VAL A 92 -2.72 -14.84 -22.09
C VAL A 92 -4.01 -14.15 -22.52
N GLY A 93 -3.99 -12.82 -22.57
CA GLY A 93 -5.17 -12.01 -22.94
C GLY A 93 -6.14 -11.73 -21.80
N SER A 94 -5.82 -12.12 -20.57
CA SER A 94 -6.62 -11.73 -19.40
C SER A 94 -6.63 -10.22 -19.22
N THR A 95 -7.83 -9.64 -19.13
CA THR A 95 -8.00 -8.30 -18.58
C THR A 95 -7.79 -8.37 -17.07
N MET A 96 -7.10 -7.38 -16.51
CA MET A 96 -6.94 -7.24 -15.08
C MET A 96 -7.11 -5.78 -14.69
N SER A 97 -7.61 -5.52 -13.51
CA SER A 97 -7.62 -4.19 -12.91
C SER A 97 -7.24 -4.31 -11.45
N THR A 98 -6.17 -3.63 -11.07
CA THR A 98 -5.68 -3.64 -9.70
C THR A 98 -6.66 -2.89 -8.82
N VAL A 99 -7.05 -3.52 -7.71
CA VAL A 99 -7.89 -2.92 -6.67
C VAL A 99 -7.00 -2.34 -5.58
N HIS A 100 -6.01 -3.12 -5.13
CA HIS A 100 -5.11 -2.72 -4.07
C HIS A 100 -3.80 -3.51 -4.08
N LEU A 101 -2.76 -2.92 -3.52
CA LEU A 101 -1.50 -3.57 -3.18
C LEU A 101 -1.19 -3.26 -1.72
N SER A 102 -0.89 -4.29 -0.94
CA SER A 102 -0.56 -4.16 0.47
C SER A 102 0.50 -5.19 0.89
N SER A 103 0.97 -5.09 2.12
CA SER A 103 1.98 -5.98 2.69
C SER A 103 1.74 -6.11 4.20
N ASP A 104 2.08 -7.27 4.77
CA ASP A 104 2.09 -7.52 6.21
C ASP A 104 3.48 -7.32 6.84
N GLY A 105 4.44 -6.85 6.05
CA GLY A 105 5.85 -6.70 6.43
C GLY A 105 6.74 -7.83 5.93
N THR A 106 6.18 -8.98 5.53
CA THR A 106 6.91 -10.13 4.98
C THR A 106 6.49 -10.41 3.55
N TYR A 107 5.18 -10.51 3.30
CA TYR A 107 4.61 -10.87 2.01
C TYR A 107 3.81 -9.71 1.41
N PHE A 108 3.70 -9.72 0.08
CA PHE A 108 2.92 -8.76 -0.67
C PHE A 108 1.60 -9.38 -1.13
N TYR A 109 0.51 -8.64 -0.92
CA TYR A 109 -0.84 -9.03 -1.27
C TYR A 109 -1.32 -8.14 -2.41
N TRP A 110 -1.49 -8.74 -3.59
CA TRP A 110 -2.03 -8.06 -4.75
C TRP A 110 -3.49 -8.44 -4.93
N ILE A 111 -4.36 -7.45 -4.82
CA ILE A 111 -5.81 -7.59 -4.93
C ILE A 111 -6.25 -6.98 -6.25
N TRP A 112 -6.95 -7.76 -7.07
CA TRP A 112 -7.30 -7.36 -8.44
C TRP A 112 -8.60 -8.02 -8.93
N SER A 113 -9.16 -7.50 -10.02
CA SER A 113 -10.39 -7.99 -10.66
C SER A 113 -10.12 -8.32 -12.13
N PRO A 114 -10.73 -9.39 -12.70
CA PRO A 114 -10.57 -9.72 -14.11
C PRO A 114 -11.39 -8.80 -15.03
N ALA A 115 -12.22 -7.94 -14.46
CA ALA A 115 -13.06 -7.00 -15.18
C ALA A 115 -12.65 -5.56 -14.85
N SER A 116 -12.97 -4.66 -15.79
CA SER A 116 -12.84 -3.22 -15.59
C SER A 116 -13.66 -2.76 -14.39
N LEU A 117 -13.03 -2.08 -13.43
CA LEU A 117 -13.70 -1.56 -12.24
C LEU A 117 -14.83 -0.56 -12.56
N ASN A 118 -14.84 0.01 -13.77
CA ASN A 118 -15.86 0.97 -14.19
C ASN A 118 -17.13 0.32 -14.73
N GLU A 119 -17.08 -0.96 -15.12
CA GLU A 119 -18.25 -1.68 -15.61
C GLU A 119 -19.13 -2.11 -14.43
N LYS A 120 -20.44 -1.84 -14.49
CA LYS A 120 -21.37 -2.29 -13.45
C LYS A 120 -22.02 -3.59 -13.90
N THR A 121 -21.77 -4.67 -13.15
CA THR A 121 -22.42 -5.96 -13.36
C THR A 121 -23.43 -6.23 -12.24
N PRO A 122 -24.59 -6.86 -12.52
CA PRO A 122 -25.61 -7.12 -11.50
C PRO A 122 -25.11 -7.98 -10.32
N LYS A 123 -24.13 -8.85 -10.58
CA LYS A 123 -23.51 -9.74 -9.58
C LYS A 123 -22.26 -9.13 -8.93
N GLY A 124 -21.82 -7.94 -9.35
CA GLY A 124 -20.50 -7.41 -9.03
C GLY A 124 -19.38 -8.19 -9.72
N HIS A 125 -18.15 -7.69 -9.56
CA HIS A 125 -16.96 -8.33 -10.12
C HIS A 125 -16.35 -9.30 -9.12
N SER A 126 -15.82 -10.41 -9.63
CA SER A 126 -14.97 -11.28 -8.81
C SER A 126 -13.69 -10.55 -8.45
N VAL A 127 -13.32 -10.59 -7.17
CA VAL A 127 -12.06 -10.00 -6.70
C VAL A 127 -11.15 -11.14 -6.28
N PHE A 128 -9.92 -11.11 -6.76
CA PHE A 128 -8.90 -12.09 -6.47
C PHE A 128 -7.81 -11.49 -5.61
N MET A 129 -7.14 -12.35 -4.86
CA MET A 129 -5.95 -12.03 -4.10
C MET A 129 -4.86 -13.05 -4.40
N ASP A 130 -3.72 -12.55 -4.87
CA ASP A 130 -2.49 -13.32 -5.04
C ASP A 130 -1.48 -12.85 -3.98
N ILE A 131 -0.72 -13.79 -3.41
CA ILE A 131 0.29 -13.53 -2.38
C ILE A 131 1.67 -13.84 -2.96
N PHE A 132 2.58 -12.89 -2.85
CA PHE A 132 3.95 -13.01 -3.33
C PHE A 132 4.95 -12.80 -2.21
N GLU A 133 5.98 -13.64 -2.19
CA GLU A 133 7.26 -13.35 -1.55
C GLU A 133 8.17 -12.70 -2.60
N LEU A 134 8.94 -11.68 -2.20
CA LEU A 134 9.92 -11.07 -3.09
C LEU A 134 11.30 -11.63 -2.75
N VAL A 135 11.83 -12.46 -3.65
CA VAL A 135 13.13 -13.13 -3.49
C VAL A 135 14.18 -12.49 -4.39
N VAL A 136 15.45 -12.64 -4.04
CA VAL A 136 16.57 -12.21 -4.89
C VAL A 136 17.18 -13.43 -5.55
N GLU A 137 17.06 -13.53 -6.88
CA GLU A 137 17.68 -14.57 -7.68
C GLU A 137 18.72 -13.94 -8.61
N ASN A 138 19.97 -14.41 -8.57
CA ASN A 138 21.07 -13.87 -9.38
C ASN A 138 21.22 -12.33 -9.27
N GLY A 139 20.94 -11.76 -8.10
CA GLY A 139 21.01 -10.32 -7.85
C GLY A 139 19.82 -9.50 -8.35
N VAL A 140 18.74 -10.14 -8.78
CA VAL A 140 17.52 -9.51 -9.32
C VAL A 140 16.33 -9.89 -8.44
N PHE A 141 15.45 -8.93 -8.13
CA PHE A 141 14.20 -9.20 -7.43
C PHE A 141 13.21 -9.94 -8.34
N VAL A 142 12.70 -11.05 -7.84
CA VAL A 142 11.71 -11.91 -8.49
C VAL A 142 10.55 -12.11 -7.52
N ALA A 143 9.31 -12.00 -8.03
CA ALA A 143 8.12 -12.30 -7.25
C ALA A 143 7.83 -13.81 -7.30
N ASN A 144 7.80 -14.46 -6.14
CA ASN A 144 7.48 -15.87 -5.99
C ASN A 144 6.04 -16.03 -5.46
N PRO A 145 5.08 -16.56 -6.24
CA PRO A 145 3.74 -16.85 -5.76
C PRO A 145 3.76 -17.94 -4.68
N LEU A 146 3.15 -17.68 -3.52
CA LEU A 146 3.20 -18.62 -2.39
C LEU A 146 2.09 -19.65 -2.37
N GLN A 147 0.94 -19.32 -2.96
CA GLN A 147 -0.25 -20.16 -2.93
C GLN A 147 -1.12 -19.92 -4.16
N GLU A 148 -2.09 -20.82 -4.36
CA GLU A 148 -3.13 -20.60 -5.36
C GLU A 148 -3.95 -19.34 -5.05
N ARG A 149 -4.41 -18.71 -6.13
CA ARG A 149 -5.23 -17.51 -6.10
C ARG A 149 -6.45 -17.68 -5.21
N THR A 150 -6.65 -16.74 -4.30
CA THR A 150 -7.85 -16.73 -3.44
C THR A 150 -8.93 -15.84 -4.04
N ILE A 151 -10.17 -16.34 -4.11
CA ILE A 151 -11.34 -15.53 -4.48
C ILE A 151 -11.86 -14.85 -3.22
N LEU A 152 -11.84 -13.52 -3.21
CA LEU A 152 -12.37 -12.73 -2.11
C LEU A 152 -13.89 -12.64 -2.22
N MET A 153 -14.57 -13.07 -1.17
CA MET A 153 -16.01 -12.90 -1.04
C MET A 153 -16.30 -11.62 -0.29
N ARG A 154 -17.31 -10.88 -0.73
CA ARG A 154 -17.86 -9.80 0.07
C ARG A 154 -18.38 -10.44 1.37
N LYS A 155 -17.93 -9.92 2.52
CA LYS A 155 -18.51 -10.30 3.80
C LYS A 155 -19.98 -9.85 3.80
N GLU A 156 -20.90 -10.80 3.61
CA GLU A 156 -22.33 -10.57 3.78
C GLU A 156 -22.65 -10.57 5.28
N GLY A 157 -23.04 -9.42 5.83
CA GLY A 157 -23.32 -9.28 7.25
C GLY A 157 -23.21 -7.84 7.77
N GLU A 158 -24.37 -7.34 8.21
CA GLU A 158 -24.69 -6.02 8.78
C GLU A 158 -24.47 -4.82 7.85
N SER A 159 -25.60 -4.27 7.39
CA SER A 159 -25.75 -2.87 7.00
C SER A 159 -24.87 -2.01 7.90
N ALA A 160 -23.80 -1.45 7.34
CA ALA A 160 -22.87 -0.64 8.08
C ALA A 160 -23.63 0.52 8.74
N LYS A 161 -23.94 0.36 10.04
CA LYS A 161 -23.69 1.46 10.97
C LYS A 161 -22.32 1.96 10.59
N SER A 162 -22.28 3.22 10.14
CA SER A 162 -21.14 3.84 9.49
C SER A 162 -19.84 3.33 10.10
N ILE A 163 -18.84 2.94 9.31
CA ILE A 163 -17.50 2.59 9.82
C ILE A 163 -17.04 3.63 10.87
N ASN A 164 -17.45 4.89 10.69
CA ASN A 164 -17.25 5.94 11.67
C ASN A 164 -17.93 5.65 13.02
N GLU A 165 -19.17 5.20 13.09
CA GLU A 165 -19.84 4.81 14.35
C GLU A 165 -19.15 3.61 15.04
N MET A 166 -18.71 2.61 14.29
CA MET A 166 -17.99 1.46 14.86
C MET A 166 -16.59 1.86 15.38
N LEU A 167 -15.89 2.76 14.68
CA LEU A 167 -14.60 3.28 15.13
C LEU A 167 -14.75 4.27 16.30
N LEU A 168 -15.75 5.15 16.25
CA LEU A 168 -16.05 6.13 17.31
C LEU A 168 -16.60 5.45 18.57
N SER A 169 -17.34 4.35 18.46
CA SER A 169 -17.78 3.57 19.62
C SER A 169 -16.65 2.81 20.32
N ARG A 170 -15.53 2.59 19.63
CA ARG A 170 -14.29 2.02 20.19
C ARG A 170 -13.31 3.06 20.72
N LEU A 171 -13.56 4.36 20.50
CA LEU A 171 -12.83 5.39 21.23
C LEU A 171 -13.21 5.28 22.71
N SER A 172 -12.38 4.58 23.47
CA SER A 172 -12.35 4.73 24.92
C SER A 172 -12.39 6.22 25.23
N ARG A 173 -13.31 6.65 26.10
CA ARG A 173 -13.30 8.01 26.63
C ARG A 173 -11.88 8.27 27.10
N TYR A 174 -11.16 9.13 26.37
CA TYR A 174 -9.94 9.70 26.87
C TYR A 174 -10.34 10.34 28.19
N ARG A 175 -9.98 9.72 29.32
CA ARG A 175 -10.16 10.35 30.62
C ARG A 175 -9.21 11.53 30.58
N ALA A 176 -9.75 12.68 30.19
CA ALA A 176 -9.15 13.96 30.48
C ALA A 176 -8.97 14.00 31.99
N SER A 177 -7.76 13.69 32.47
CA SER A 177 -7.30 14.15 33.76
C SER A 177 -7.04 15.65 33.60
N PRO A 178 -7.78 16.55 34.25
CA PRO A 178 -7.64 17.99 34.07
C PRO A 178 -6.48 18.56 34.90
N SER A 179 -5.34 17.87 34.97
CA SER A 179 -4.16 18.38 35.66
C SER A 179 -2.93 17.57 35.31
N ALA A 180 -2.17 17.99 34.28
CA ALA A 180 -0.72 17.73 34.17
C ALA A 180 -0.09 18.29 32.87
N THR A 181 -0.51 19.43 32.29
CA THR A 181 0.31 20.07 31.22
C THR A 181 0.03 21.57 31.04
N LEU A 182 0.22 22.37 32.09
CA LEU A 182 0.28 23.84 31.94
C LEU A 182 1.29 24.55 32.87
N ALA A 183 1.90 23.84 33.83
CA ALA A 183 2.89 24.40 34.74
C ALA A 183 4.35 24.36 34.23
N ALA A 184 4.60 23.87 33.02
CA ALA A 184 5.96 23.73 32.47
C ALA A 184 6.34 24.82 31.44
N LEU A 185 5.47 25.80 31.17
CA LEU A 185 5.69 26.79 30.09
C LEU A 185 5.74 28.26 30.54
N THR A 186 5.66 28.56 31.84
CA THR A 186 5.96 29.90 32.36
C THR A 186 6.85 29.76 33.58
N GLY A 187 8.14 29.54 33.33
CA GLY A 187 9.17 29.75 34.34
C GLY A 187 9.21 31.23 34.69
N SER A 188 8.54 31.60 35.77
CA SER A 188 8.70 32.87 36.47
C SER A 188 8.78 32.55 37.95
N THR A 189 9.90 32.93 38.55
CA THR A 189 10.21 32.92 39.99
C THR A 189 9.17 33.68 40.80
#